data_AF-A0A0C3NBR6-F1
#
_entry.id   AF-A0A0C3NBR6-F1
#
_cell.length_a   1.000
_cell.length_b   1.000
_cell.length_c   1.000
_cell.angle_alpha   90.00
_cell.angle_beta   90.00
_cell.angle_gamma   90.00
#
_symmetry.space_group_name_H-M   'P 1'
#
loop_
_entity.id
_entity.type
_entity.pdbx_description
1 polymer ?
#
loop_
_entity_poly.entity_id
_entity_poly.type
_entity_poly.pdbx_seq_one_letter_code
_entity_poly.pdbx_strand_id
1 'polypeptide(L)'
;VVISMLLFARNRATNAFQVVFGIFLASAGASRRVLDTCNHMALSVSYSTVQRCLITLSESAKKHARTFCARRDRLFAVVYDNINFTLRKASQRLDSRTQQLNATTSAVFSLPSNFTRSAYKTALCIAERAKRAGGRQKMTVRELTPTPAEQTQLAAAFKYHVSLLLLKHSPGFVKRTRIQKRLWKHTKKLKPRVRVLSHEKTEFFPLPALDQEEASVSGTIKVVTRIFRELLGFSVELIDTELRLMVGDWLTIRNLRLMKAERVDELSSFQRMDWVQEVPMPFHFQLNAMYMLFRTHIGHANDNDPGSLEHHRQLLRRAKLDTSKPEYNKAKELLRHSLIARVLDCTRYIDLFSLLIQEYTTTSSGHAMLESKDEVLAHAVFFLRDALIFEEFDSAIHDADVGRMHTVYSFWLFMMRGARCHNYGNELLEMKAQFKYEFPELLGRIVERTWLVNRWGKKGRSIPTDLYLEHNNGFTKVTYYMATLSDTVAILTLCHLEHVCRKR
;
A
#
# COMPACT_ATOMS: atom_id res chain seq x y z
N VAL A 1 13.21 30.27 20.82
CA VAL A 1 13.52 29.24 21.84
C VAL A 1 13.87 29.87 23.18
N VAL A 2 14.92 30.69 23.28
CA VAL A 2 15.33 31.34 24.55
C VAL A 2 14.20 32.12 25.23
N ILE A 3 13.45 32.94 24.47
CA ILE A 3 12.28 33.66 25.01
C ILE A 3 11.25 32.68 25.60
N SER A 4 10.93 31.59 24.90
CA SER A 4 10.00 30.56 25.39
C SER A 4 10.51 29.87 26.65
N MET A 5 11.82 29.66 26.79
CA MET A 5 12.44 29.10 28.00
C MET A 5 12.29 30.06 29.19
N LEU A 6 12.59 31.35 28.99
CA LEU A 6 12.47 32.38 30.03
C LEU A 6 11.01 32.56 30.47
N LEU A 7 10.06 32.58 29.52
CA LEU A 7 8.63 32.64 29.80
C LEU A 7 8.16 31.41 30.58
N PHE A 8 8.59 30.21 30.20
CA PHE A 8 8.24 28.98 30.91
C PHE A 8 8.85 28.91 32.32
N ALA A 9 10.07 29.41 32.50
CA ALA A 9 10.72 29.51 33.82
C ALA A 9 9.98 30.49 34.75
N ARG A 10 9.48 31.60 34.20
CA ARG A 10 8.66 32.59 34.93
C ARG A 10 7.24 32.10 35.21
N ASN A 11 6.62 31.43 34.23
CA ASN A 11 5.25 30.90 34.33
C ASN A 11 5.17 29.53 33.63
N ARG A 12 5.00 28.47 34.43
CA ARG A 12 4.91 27.09 33.93
C ARG A 12 3.67 26.81 33.06
N ALA A 13 2.68 27.71 33.05
CA ALA A 13 1.54 27.64 32.14
C ALA A 13 1.88 28.09 30.71
N THR A 14 2.94 28.89 30.51
CA THR A 14 3.40 29.33 29.20
C THR A 14 4.34 28.29 28.59
N ASN A 15 3.80 27.11 28.28
CA ASN A 15 4.59 25.91 27.97
C ASN A 15 4.35 25.34 26.57
N ALA A 16 3.67 26.05 25.67
CA ALA A 16 3.30 25.53 24.35
C ALA A 16 4.50 24.99 23.56
N PHE A 17 5.63 25.73 23.56
CA PHE A 17 6.87 25.27 22.93
C PHE A 17 7.40 24.00 23.60
N GLN A 18 7.49 24.00 24.94
CA GLN A 18 8.04 22.91 25.73
C GLN A 18 7.22 21.62 25.60
N VAL A 19 5.90 21.74 25.50
CA VAL A 19 5.00 20.60 25.25
C VAL A 19 5.27 20.02 23.87
N VAL A 20 5.27 20.86 22.82
CA VAL A 20 5.53 20.41 21.44
C VAL A 20 6.94 19.80 21.31
N PHE A 21 7.95 20.44 21.89
CA PHE A 21 9.32 19.96 21.86
C PHE A 21 9.49 18.67 22.67
N GLY A 22 8.83 18.54 23.83
CA GLY A 22 8.82 17.29 24.61
C GLY A 22 8.15 16.13 23.89
N ILE A 23 7.01 16.37 23.24
CA ILE A 23 6.35 15.37 22.40
C ILE A 23 7.25 14.99 21.22
N PHE A 24 7.90 15.96 20.57
CA PHE A 24 8.85 15.70 19.50
C PHE A 24 10.03 14.83 19.97
N LEU A 25 10.66 15.19 21.09
CA LEU A 25 11.76 14.40 21.67
C LEU A 25 11.31 12.97 21.98
N ALA A 26 10.15 12.80 22.62
CA ALA A 26 9.59 11.48 22.88
C ALA A 26 9.30 10.72 21.58
N SER A 27 8.78 11.39 20.54
CA SER A 27 8.53 10.78 19.23
C SER A 27 9.81 10.40 18.46
N ALA A 28 10.91 11.11 18.72
CA ALA A 28 12.22 10.77 18.19
C ALA A 28 12.93 9.70 19.05
N GLY A 29 12.24 9.19 20.07
CA GLY A 29 12.72 8.18 21.00
C GLY A 29 13.79 8.65 21.97
N ALA A 30 13.77 9.93 22.35
CA ALA A 30 14.57 10.41 23.46
C ALA A 30 14.21 9.63 24.73
N SER A 31 15.24 9.15 25.45
CA SER A 31 15.05 8.48 26.73
C SER A 31 14.48 9.44 27.78
N ARG A 32 13.89 8.89 28.85
CA ARG A 32 13.42 9.68 30.00
C ARG A 32 14.52 10.61 30.55
N ARG A 33 15.77 10.15 30.60
CA ARG A 33 16.91 10.96 31.07
C ARG A 33 17.13 12.20 30.20
N VAL A 34 17.00 12.06 28.87
CA VAL A 34 17.12 13.18 27.94
C VAL A 34 15.97 14.16 28.14
N LEU A 35 14.73 13.67 28.26
CA LEU A 35 13.55 14.50 28.51
C LEU A 35 13.66 15.26 29.85
N ASP A 36 14.08 14.59 30.92
CA ASP A 36 14.26 15.20 32.23
C ASP A 36 15.39 16.25 32.21
N THR A 37 16.48 16.00 31.49
CA THR A 37 17.56 16.98 31.28
C THR A 37 17.03 18.21 30.52
N CYS A 38 16.32 18.00 29.40
CA CYS A 38 15.70 19.09 28.65
C CYS A 38 14.65 19.84 29.47
N ASN A 39 13.95 19.17 30.39
CA ASN A 39 13.00 19.80 31.30
C ASN A 39 13.69 20.72 32.30
N HIS A 40 14.81 20.29 32.90
CA HIS A 40 15.63 21.15 33.77
C HIS A 40 16.21 22.36 33.01
N MET A 41 16.52 22.19 31.73
CA MET A 41 16.93 23.30 30.85
C MET A 41 15.76 24.17 30.35
N ALA A 42 14.53 23.98 30.82
CA ALA A 42 13.33 24.68 30.36
C ALA A 42 13.02 24.54 28.85
N LEU A 43 13.61 23.56 28.18
CA LEU A 43 13.39 23.22 26.77
C LEU A 43 12.18 22.32 26.57
N SER A 44 11.83 21.51 27.58
CA SER A 44 10.73 20.55 27.53
C SER A 44 9.88 20.57 28.80
N VAL A 45 8.68 20.00 28.74
CA VAL A 45 7.89 19.66 29.93
C VAL A 45 8.39 18.35 30.54
N SER A 46 7.92 18.01 31.74
CA SER A 46 8.31 16.76 32.39
C SER A 46 7.93 15.55 31.54
N TYR A 47 8.67 14.44 31.69
CA TYR A 47 8.30 13.16 31.07
C TYR A 47 6.83 12.77 31.34
N SER A 48 6.37 12.94 32.60
CA SER A 48 4.98 12.67 32.99
C SER A 48 3.95 13.54 32.26
N THR A 49 4.31 14.79 31.95
CA THR A 49 3.43 15.67 31.17
C THR A 49 3.42 15.27 29.71
N VAL A 50 4.56 14.88 29.14
CA VAL A 50 4.62 14.32 27.78
C VAL A 50 3.74 13.08 27.66
N GLN A 51 3.84 12.12 28.60
CA GLN A 51 3.00 10.92 28.60
C GLN A 51 1.50 11.24 28.69
N ARG A 52 1.10 12.16 29.58
CA ARG A 52 -0.30 12.62 29.66
C ARG A 52 -0.76 13.26 28.36
N CYS A 53 0.07 14.09 27.73
CA CYS A 53 -0.24 14.67 26.43
C CYS A 53 -0.43 13.59 25.35
N LEU A 54 0.40 12.54 25.35
CA LEU A 54 0.26 11.43 24.41
C LEU A 54 -1.09 10.70 24.61
N ILE A 55 -1.46 10.39 25.85
CA ILE A 55 -2.78 9.79 26.17
C ILE A 55 -3.91 10.69 25.66
N THR A 56 -3.88 11.98 26.00
CA THR A 56 -4.92 12.94 25.60
C THR A 56 -5.03 13.07 24.08
N LEU A 57 -3.90 13.08 23.36
CA LEU A 57 -3.89 13.11 21.90
C LEU A 57 -4.49 11.82 21.29
N SER A 58 -4.25 10.66 21.89
CA SER A 58 -4.85 9.39 21.44
C SER A 58 -6.37 9.39 21.63
N GLU A 59 -6.84 9.82 22.80
CA GLU A 59 -8.27 9.99 23.08
C GLU A 59 -8.92 11.03 22.16
N SER A 60 -8.21 12.13 21.87
CA SER A 60 -8.65 13.16 20.93
C SER A 60 -8.76 12.60 19.49
N ALA A 61 -7.77 11.83 19.04
CA ALA A 61 -7.78 11.19 17.71
C ALA A 61 -8.94 10.19 17.59
N LYS A 62 -9.15 9.36 18.61
CA LYS A 62 -10.31 8.43 18.69
C LYS A 62 -11.64 9.19 18.63
N LYS A 63 -11.79 10.27 19.41
CA LYS A 63 -12.98 11.12 19.38
C LYS A 63 -13.20 11.73 17.98
N HIS A 64 -12.14 12.19 17.33
CA HIS A 64 -12.20 12.72 15.97
C HIS A 64 -12.72 11.68 14.97
N ALA A 65 -12.17 10.45 15.02
CA ALA A 65 -12.62 9.35 14.19
C ALA A 65 -14.12 9.05 14.42
N ARG A 66 -14.56 8.98 15.68
CA ARG A 66 -15.98 8.78 16.04
C ARG A 66 -16.87 9.88 15.50
N THR A 67 -16.49 11.15 15.68
CA THR A 67 -17.25 12.30 15.15
C THR A 67 -17.36 12.22 13.64
N PHE A 68 -16.28 11.87 12.93
CA PHE A 68 -16.31 11.69 11.49
C PHE A 68 -17.29 10.58 11.08
N CYS A 69 -17.16 9.39 11.67
CA CYS A 69 -18.04 8.25 11.40
C CYS A 69 -19.52 8.53 11.70
N ALA A 70 -19.82 9.37 12.70
CA ALA A 70 -21.17 9.72 13.12
C ALA A 70 -21.89 10.72 12.19
N ARG A 71 -21.16 11.54 11.42
CA ARG A 71 -21.75 12.57 10.54
C ARG A 71 -22.62 12.00 9.41
N ARG A 72 -22.41 10.73 9.03
CA ARG A 72 -23.14 10.01 7.96
C ARG A 72 -23.17 10.71 6.58
N ASP A 73 -22.45 11.82 6.41
CA ASP A 73 -22.35 12.59 5.17
C ASP A 73 -21.45 11.91 4.15
N ARG A 74 -20.45 11.14 4.61
CA ARG A 74 -19.44 10.53 3.76
C ARG A 74 -19.17 9.08 4.16
N LEU A 75 -18.89 8.24 3.15
CA LEU A 75 -18.44 6.87 3.37
C LEU A 75 -17.01 6.82 3.90
N PHE A 76 -16.71 5.73 4.59
CA PHE A 76 -15.38 5.45 5.13
C PHE A 76 -15.07 3.96 5.02
N ALA A 77 -13.79 3.64 5.13
CA ALA A 77 -13.30 2.28 5.23
C ALA A 77 -12.28 2.18 6.36
N VAL A 78 -12.04 0.96 6.82
CA VAL A 78 -11.07 0.64 7.87
C VAL A 78 -9.92 -0.13 7.24
N VAL A 79 -8.70 0.34 7.46
CA VAL A 79 -7.47 -0.40 7.19
C VAL A 79 -6.85 -0.82 8.51
N TYR A 80 -6.35 -2.04 8.59
CA TYR A 80 -5.68 -2.56 9.78
C TYR A 80 -4.61 -3.57 9.38
N ASP A 81 -3.60 -3.69 10.23
CA ASP A 81 -2.44 -4.54 10.00
C ASP A 81 -1.72 -4.85 11.32
N ASN A 82 -1.01 -5.96 11.35
CA ASN A 82 -0.20 -6.39 12.49
C ASN A 82 1.04 -5.50 12.64
N ILE A 83 1.39 -5.25 13.89
CA ILE A 83 2.65 -4.62 14.29
C ILE A 83 3.30 -5.46 15.39
N ASN A 84 4.50 -5.96 15.08
CA ASN A 84 5.28 -6.79 16.01
C ASN A 84 6.50 -6.01 16.51
N PHE A 85 6.72 -6.05 17.82
CA PHE A 85 7.88 -5.46 18.49
C PHE A 85 8.69 -6.56 19.19
N THR A 86 10.02 -6.53 19.03
CA THR A 86 10.91 -7.44 19.75
C THR A 86 11.65 -6.67 20.84
N LEU A 87 11.25 -6.89 22.09
CA LEU A 87 11.94 -6.37 23.28
C LEU A 87 13.16 -7.24 23.57
N ARG A 88 14.27 -6.91 22.91
CA ARG A 88 15.55 -7.60 23.10
C ARG A 88 16.13 -7.32 24.47
N LYS A 89 16.48 -8.37 25.20
CA LYS A 89 17.28 -8.27 26.44
C LYS A 89 18.75 -8.53 26.10
N ALA A 90 19.64 -7.67 26.61
CA ALA A 90 21.09 -7.80 26.39
C ALA A 90 21.66 -9.10 26.96
N SER A 91 21.10 -9.59 28.06
CA SER A 91 21.40 -10.90 28.62
C SER A 91 20.08 -11.55 29.05
N GLN A 92 19.82 -12.76 28.55
CA GLN A 92 18.60 -13.48 28.87
C GLN A 92 18.78 -14.31 30.14
N ARG A 93 17.81 -14.25 31.05
CA ARG A 93 17.71 -15.08 32.26
C ARG A 93 16.34 -15.75 32.28
N LEU A 94 16.12 -16.72 33.18
CA LEU A 94 14.85 -17.44 33.29
C LEU A 94 13.66 -16.49 33.48
N ASP A 95 13.85 -15.43 34.25
CA ASP A 95 12.90 -14.35 34.58
C ASP A 95 12.98 -13.14 33.63
N SER A 96 13.96 -13.09 32.73
CA SER A 96 14.22 -11.95 31.85
C SER A 96 14.58 -12.41 30.45
N ARG A 97 13.57 -12.74 29.66
CA ARG A 97 13.74 -13.21 28.27
C ARG A 97 13.43 -12.10 27.27
N THR A 98 13.91 -12.28 26.04
CA THR A 98 13.43 -11.47 24.91
C THR A 98 11.94 -11.70 24.74
N GLN A 99 11.16 -10.64 24.76
CA GLN A 99 9.71 -10.71 24.62
C GLN A 99 9.31 -10.21 23.24
N GLN A 100 8.37 -10.90 22.61
CA GLN A 100 7.73 -10.43 21.39
C GLN A 100 6.35 -9.90 21.76
N LEU A 101 6.09 -8.64 21.44
CA LEU A 101 4.78 -8.00 21.57
C LEU A 101 4.13 -7.99 20.18
N ASN A 102 2.96 -8.60 20.07
CA ASN A 102 2.16 -8.60 18.86
C ASN A 102 0.93 -7.72 19.11
N ALA A 103 0.73 -6.71 18.27
CA ALA A 103 -0.43 -5.83 18.34
C ALA A 103 -1.00 -5.59 16.94
N THR A 104 -2.21 -5.04 16.87
CA THR A 104 -2.83 -4.61 15.62
C THR A 104 -2.96 -3.10 15.60
N THR A 105 -2.47 -2.48 14.53
CA THR A 105 -2.73 -1.07 14.22
C THR A 105 -3.94 -0.96 13.31
N SER A 106 -4.71 0.12 13.44
CA SER A 106 -5.85 0.37 12.57
C SER A 106 -6.10 1.85 12.34
N ALA A 107 -6.80 2.17 11.26
CA ALA A 107 -7.22 3.52 10.94
C ALA A 107 -8.52 3.55 10.16
N VAL A 108 -9.31 4.60 10.38
CA VAL A 108 -10.43 4.96 9.52
C VAL A 108 -9.94 5.94 8.46
N PHE A 109 -10.39 5.79 7.23
CA PHE A 109 -10.13 6.79 6.20
C PHE A 109 -11.37 7.13 5.38
N SER A 110 -11.44 8.37 4.93
CA SER A 110 -12.58 8.89 4.19
C SER A 110 -12.53 8.50 2.71
N LEU A 111 -13.68 8.10 2.16
CA LEU A 111 -13.90 8.19 0.71
C LEU A 111 -14.16 9.67 0.33
N PRO A 112 -14.13 10.05 -0.96
CA PRO A 112 -14.42 11.41 -1.39
C PRO A 112 -15.80 11.90 -0.97
N SER A 113 -15.96 13.21 -0.93
CA SER A 113 -17.21 13.91 -0.65
C SER A 113 -18.43 13.43 -1.45
N ASN A 114 -18.27 12.97 -2.69
CA ASN A 114 -19.38 12.46 -3.50
C ASN A 114 -19.80 11.01 -3.17
N PHE A 115 -19.07 10.32 -2.30
CA PHE A 115 -19.44 9.00 -1.78
C PHE A 115 -20.21 9.19 -0.47
N THR A 116 -21.51 9.49 -0.60
CA THR A 116 -22.40 9.70 0.55
C THR A 116 -23.19 8.43 0.87
N ARG A 117 -23.65 8.28 2.12
CA ARG A 117 -24.52 7.15 2.48
C ARG A 117 -25.83 7.15 1.71
N SER A 118 -26.41 8.32 1.42
CA SER A 118 -27.66 8.42 0.66
C SER A 118 -27.50 7.92 -0.78
N ALA A 119 -26.43 8.32 -1.46
CA ALA A 119 -26.18 7.94 -2.85
C ALA A 119 -25.82 6.45 -3.02
N TYR A 120 -25.22 5.85 -1.99
CA TYR A 120 -24.70 4.48 -2.06
C TYR A 120 -25.44 3.49 -1.13
N LYS A 121 -26.58 3.89 -0.56
CA LYS A 121 -27.37 3.06 0.37
C LYS A 121 -27.65 1.66 -0.18
N THR A 122 -28.09 1.58 -1.45
CA THR A 122 -28.38 0.29 -2.11
C THR A 122 -27.13 -0.55 -2.28
N ALA A 123 -25.99 0.07 -2.61
CA ALA A 123 -24.72 -0.64 -2.80
C ALA A 123 -24.15 -1.21 -1.50
N LEU A 124 -24.43 -0.57 -0.36
CA LEU A 124 -24.03 -1.02 0.97
C LEU A 124 -25.05 -1.94 1.63
N CYS A 125 -26.16 -2.26 0.96
CA CYS A 125 -27.18 -3.13 1.51
C CYS A 125 -26.68 -4.59 1.52
N ILE A 126 -26.72 -5.23 2.69
CA ILE A 126 -26.30 -6.63 2.87
C ILE A 126 -27.14 -7.56 1.99
N ALA A 127 -28.46 -7.33 1.95
CA ALA A 127 -29.37 -8.14 1.13
C ALA A 127 -29.10 -8.01 -0.37
N GLU A 128 -28.75 -6.82 -0.86
CA GLU A 128 -28.41 -6.62 -2.28
C GLU A 128 -27.11 -7.34 -2.66
N ARG A 129 -26.12 -7.36 -1.77
CA ARG A 129 -24.91 -8.19 -1.95
C ARG A 129 -25.29 -9.68 -2.02
N ALA A 130 -26.13 -10.15 -1.09
CA ALA A 130 -26.52 -11.56 -0.99
C ALA A 130 -27.25 -12.06 -2.26
N LYS A 131 -28.06 -11.24 -2.93
CA LYS A 131 -28.75 -11.60 -4.18
C LYS A 131 -27.83 -12.03 -5.31
N ARG A 132 -26.57 -11.56 -5.30
CA ARG A 132 -25.57 -11.88 -6.33
C ARG A 132 -24.57 -12.95 -5.88
N ALA A 133 -24.72 -13.46 -4.65
CA ALA A 133 -23.89 -14.55 -4.15
C ALA A 133 -23.98 -15.76 -5.09
N GLY A 134 -22.85 -16.41 -5.34
CA GLY A 134 -22.78 -17.56 -6.25
C GLY A 134 -22.77 -17.19 -7.74
N GLY A 135 -22.93 -15.91 -8.11
CA GLY A 135 -22.84 -15.45 -9.51
C GLY A 135 -21.53 -15.84 -10.20
N ARG A 136 -20.46 -16.00 -9.41
CA ARG A 136 -19.14 -16.49 -9.85
C ARG A 136 -19.16 -17.85 -10.57
N GLN A 137 -20.17 -18.70 -10.33
CA GLN A 137 -20.32 -20.00 -11.00
C GLN A 137 -20.46 -19.87 -12.52
N LYS A 138 -20.83 -18.68 -13.02
CA LYS A 138 -20.94 -18.38 -14.46
C LYS A 138 -19.61 -18.02 -15.13
N MET A 139 -18.54 -17.85 -14.35
CA MET A 139 -17.24 -17.43 -14.87
C MET A 139 -16.62 -18.53 -15.72
N THR A 140 -16.10 -18.17 -16.90
CA THR A 140 -15.44 -19.12 -17.80
C THR A 140 -13.97 -18.80 -18.01
N VAL A 141 -13.17 -19.81 -18.38
CA VAL A 141 -11.71 -19.65 -18.60
C VAL A 141 -11.41 -18.62 -19.70
N ARG A 142 -12.24 -18.54 -20.74
CA ARG A 142 -12.06 -17.58 -21.86
C ARG A 142 -12.10 -16.12 -21.39
N GLU A 143 -12.83 -15.85 -20.32
CA GLU A 143 -12.96 -14.50 -19.75
C GLU A 143 -11.78 -14.12 -18.87
N LEU A 144 -10.93 -15.08 -18.50
CA LEU A 144 -9.71 -14.82 -17.75
C LEU A 144 -8.65 -14.20 -18.65
N THR A 145 -8.57 -14.63 -19.91
CA THR A 145 -7.60 -14.17 -20.91
C THR A 145 -7.70 -12.66 -21.15
N PRO A 146 -6.56 -11.93 -21.24
CA PRO A 146 -6.58 -10.51 -21.57
C PRO A 146 -7.24 -10.25 -22.94
N THR A 147 -8.23 -9.36 -22.94
CA THR A 147 -8.98 -8.98 -24.14
C THR A 147 -8.09 -8.21 -25.14
N PRO A 148 -8.47 -8.17 -26.44
CA PRO A 148 -7.74 -7.35 -27.43
C PRO A 148 -7.65 -5.86 -27.04
N ALA A 149 -8.68 -5.33 -26.36
CA ALA A 149 -8.69 -3.97 -25.85
C ALA A 149 -7.65 -3.77 -24.74
N GLU A 150 -7.56 -4.68 -23.78
CA GLU A 150 -6.54 -4.67 -22.72
C GLU A 150 -5.12 -4.80 -23.29
N GLN A 151 -4.91 -5.65 -24.29
CA GLN A 151 -3.62 -5.80 -24.98
C GLN A 151 -3.23 -4.52 -25.72
N THR A 152 -4.16 -3.89 -26.43
CA THR A 152 -3.94 -2.61 -27.12
C THR A 152 -3.60 -1.50 -26.13
N GLN A 153 -4.30 -1.46 -25.00
CA GLN A 153 -4.04 -0.50 -23.94
C GLN A 153 -2.66 -0.70 -23.31
N LEU A 154 -2.27 -1.95 -23.05
CA LEU A 154 -0.95 -2.27 -22.50
C LEU A 154 0.17 -1.88 -23.48
N ALA A 155 -0.01 -2.15 -24.77
CA ALA A 155 0.95 -1.72 -25.81
C ALA A 155 1.07 -0.18 -25.88
N ALA A 156 -0.04 0.55 -25.75
CA ALA A 156 -0.03 2.01 -25.66
C ALA A 156 0.71 2.51 -24.41
N ALA A 157 0.54 1.82 -23.27
CA ALA A 157 1.28 2.10 -22.05
C ALA A 157 2.79 1.87 -22.22
N PHE A 158 3.21 0.76 -22.83
CA PHE A 158 4.62 0.49 -23.11
C PHE A 158 5.24 1.57 -23.99
N LYS A 159 4.53 1.97 -25.06
CA LYS A 159 4.92 3.09 -25.91
C LYS A 159 5.12 4.38 -25.11
N TYR A 160 4.22 4.68 -24.17
CA TYR A 160 4.39 5.83 -23.28
C TYR A 160 5.63 5.70 -22.38
N HIS A 161 5.83 4.56 -21.72
CA HIS A 161 6.94 4.34 -20.78
C HIS A 161 8.29 4.34 -21.46
N VAL A 162 8.45 3.60 -22.55
CA VAL A 162 9.70 3.60 -23.33
C VAL A 162 10.02 5.01 -23.82
N SER A 163 9.03 5.74 -24.35
CA SER A 163 9.22 7.16 -24.75
C SER A 163 9.72 8.02 -23.59
N LEU A 164 9.16 7.82 -22.38
CA LEU A 164 9.54 8.57 -21.19
C LEU A 164 10.97 8.24 -20.73
N LEU A 165 11.34 6.95 -20.75
CA LEU A 165 12.67 6.48 -20.37
C LEU A 165 13.74 7.04 -21.31
N LEU A 166 13.53 6.96 -22.63
CA LEU A 166 14.43 7.53 -23.63
C LEU A 166 14.59 9.05 -23.44
N LEU A 167 13.48 9.79 -23.31
CA LEU A 167 13.56 11.25 -23.11
C LEU A 167 14.27 11.67 -21.83
N LYS A 168 14.27 10.82 -20.80
CA LYS A 168 14.88 11.11 -19.51
C LYS A 168 16.34 10.66 -19.42
N HIS A 169 16.71 9.59 -20.11
CA HIS A 169 17.98 8.91 -19.90
C HIS A 169 18.89 8.84 -21.13
N SER A 170 18.40 9.15 -22.34
CA SER A 170 19.25 9.18 -23.54
C SER A 170 20.32 10.28 -23.44
N PRO A 171 21.61 9.96 -23.68
CA PRO A 171 22.68 10.96 -23.74
C PRO A 171 22.34 12.09 -24.73
N GLY A 172 22.68 13.34 -24.39
CA GLY A 172 22.39 14.51 -25.23
C GLY A 172 21.02 15.17 -24.99
N PHE A 173 20.07 14.51 -24.30
CA PHE A 173 18.77 15.09 -23.92
C PHE A 173 18.81 15.96 -22.64
N VAL A 174 19.99 16.32 -22.14
CA VAL A 174 20.15 17.07 -20.88
C VAL A 174 19.82 18.56 -21.04
N LYS A 175 19.97 19.14 -22.24
CA LYS A 175 19.69 20.55 -22.53
C LYS A 175 18.24 20.76 -22.99
N ARG A 176 17.49 21.66 -22.32
CA ARG A 176 16.08 21.99 -22.62
C ARG A 176 15.90 22.71 -23.97
N THR A 177 16.05 21.99 -25.08
CA THR A 177 15.79 22.52 -26.42
C THR A 177 14.28 22.65 -26.69
N ARG A 178 13.91 23.46 -27.70
CA ARG A 178 12.51 23.58 -28.16
C ARG A 178 11.95 22.23 -28.63
N ILE A 179 12.79 21.42 -29.29
CA ILE A 179 12.45 20.07 -29.75
C ILE A 179 12.12 19.18 -28.55
N GLN A 180 12.97 19.19 -27.52
CA GLN A 180 12.74 18.38 -26.32
C GLN A 180 11.42 18.74 -25.64
N LYS A 181 11.09 20.04 -25.49
CA LYS A 181 9.80 20.47 -24.94
C LYS A 181 8.61 19.96 -25.77
N ARG A 182 8.73 19.95 -27.10
CA ARG A 182 7.70 19.40 -28.01
C ARG A 182 7.55 17.89 -27.82
N LEU A 183 8.66 17.15 -27.72
CA LEU A 183 8.65 15.72 -27.47
C LEU A 183 8.02 15.39 -26.11
N TRP A 184 8.41 16.07 -25.03
CA TRP A 184 7.76 15.91 -23.72
C TRP A 184 6.25 16.18 -23.76
N LYS A 185 5.82 17.22 -24.48
CA LYS A 185 4.39 17.52 -24.65
C LYS A 185 3.68 16.41 -25.44
N HIS A 186 4.31 15.87 -26.46
CA HIS A 186 3.79 14.76 -27.25
C HIS A 186 3.70 13.47 -26.42
N THR A 187 4.79 13.07 -25.75
CA THR A 187 4.83 11.87 -24.88
C THR A 187 3.79 11.94 -23.77
N LYS A 188 3.55 13.10 -23.15
CA LYS A 188 2.48 13.27 -22.16
C LYS A 188 1.08 12.96 -22.70
N LYS A 189 0.84 13.13 -24.02
CA LYS A 189 -0.43 12.78 -24.67
C LYS A 189 -0.55 11.27 -24.94
N LEU A 190 0.56 10.55 -25.03
CA LEU A 190 0.57 9.10 -25.23
C LEU A 190 0.14 8.34 -23.97
N LYS A 191 0.20 8.97 -22.79
CA LYS A 191 -0.16 8.31 -21.53
C LYS A 191 -1.63 7.86 -21.58
N PRO A 192 -1.91 6.54 -21.48
CA PRO A 192 -3.28 6.06 -21.47
C PRO A 192 -4.08 6.66 -20.31
N ARG A 193 -5.39 6.84 -20.53
CA ARG A 193 -6.36 7.22 -19.51
C ARG A 193 -7.62 6.40 -19.71
N VAL A 194 -8.03 5.66 -18.69
CA VAL A 194 -9.13 4.70 -18.80
C VAL A 194 -10.22 5.03 -17.79
N ARG A 195 -9.91 4.89 -16.51
CA ARG A 195 -10.85 5.25 -15.43
C ARG A 195 -10.09 5.89 -14.29
N VAL A 196 -9.97 7.21 -14.36
CA VAL A 196 -9.25 8.03 -13.38
C VAL A 196 -10.18 8.41 -12.23
N LEU A 197 -9.78 8.10 -11.01
CA LEU A 197 -10.46 8.49 -9.78
C LEU A 197 -10.15 9.95 -9.39
N SER A 198 -11.01 10.50 -8.53
CA SER A 198 -10.77 11.82 -7.93
C SER A 198 -9.48 11.86 -7.11
N HIS A 199 -8.77 12.98 -7.19
CA HIS A 199 -7.59 13.27 -6.37
C HIS A 199 -7.93 14.00 -5.06
N GLU A 200 -9.20 14.01 -4.62
CA GLU A 200 -9.60 14.62 -3.35
C GLU A 200 -8.71 14.14 -2.20
N LYS A 201 -8.35 15.07 -1.31
CA LYS A 201 -7.52 14.77 -0.15
C LYS A 201 -8.24 13.74 0.73
N THR A 202 -7.57 12.63 1.01
CA THR A 202 -8.06 11.63 1.95
C THR A 202 -7.79 12.09 3.38
N GLU A 203 -8.84 12.10 4.20
CA GLU A 203 -8.72 12.24 5.64
C GLU A 203 -8.49 10.86 6.24
N PHE A 204 -7.49 10.77 7.12
CA PHE A 204 -7.02 9.52 7.70
C PHE A 204 -6.95 9.69 9.21
N PHE A 205 -7.64 8.82 9.92
CA PHE A 205 -7.87 8.87 11.36
C PHE A 205 -7.29 7.60 11.99
N PRO A 206 -6.01 7.64 12.42
CA PRO A 206 -5.40 6.55 13.17
C PRO A 206 -6.20 6.24 14.42
N LEU A 207 -6.41 4.96 14.69
CA LEU A 207 -7.05 4.49 15.90
C LEU A 207 -5.98 3.97 16.90
N PRO A 208 -6.32 3.91 18.20
CA PRO A 208 -5.49 3.24 19.19
C PRO A 208 -5.15 1.80 18.76
N ALA A 209 -3.89 1.39 18.95
CA ALA A 209 -3.47 0.01 18.70
C ALA A 209 -4.17 -0.95 19.66
N LEU A 210 -4.50 -2.14 19.17
CA LEU A 210 -5.11 -3.22 19.96
C LEU A 210 -4.04 -4.23 20.35
N ASP A 211 -4.01 -4.60 21.63
CA ASP A 211 -3.20 -5.72 22.14
C ASP A 211 -3.89 -7.05 21.79
N GLN A 212 -3.99 -7.33 20.49
CA GLN A 212 -4.55 -8.54 19.91
C GLN A 212 -3.77 -8.85 18.64
N GLU A 213 -3.56 -10.13 18.37
CA GLU A 213 -2.96 -10.61 17.12
C GLU A 213 -4.07 -11.12 16.19
N GLU A 214 -4.02 -10.75 14.91
CA GLU A 214 -5.01 -11.19 13.91
C GLU A 214 -4.53 -12.36 13.03
N ALA A 215 -3.42 -13.01 13.40
CA ALA A 215 -2.87 -14.14 12.65
C ALA A 215 -3.81 -15.35 12.58
N SER A 216 -4.81 -15.42 13.47
CA SER A 216 -5.85 -16.45 13.50
C SER A 216 -7.25 -15.87 13.21
N VAL A 217 -8.19 -16.74 12.83
CA VAL A 217 -9.60 -16.36 12.62
C VAL A 217 -10.24 -15.86 13.92
N SER A 218 -9.99 -16.53 15.05
CA SER A 218 -10.46 -16.08 16.37
C SER A 218 -9.90 -14.71 16.76
N GLY A 219 -8.61 -14.46 16.49
CA GLY A 219 -7.98 -13.16 16.68
C GLY A 219 -8.60 -12.08 15.80
N THR A 220 -8.84 -12.40 14.53
CA THR A 220 -9.51 -11.51 13.57
C THR A 220 -10.91 -11.11 14.05
N ILE A 221 -11.73 -12.06 14.53
CA ILE A 221 -13.06 -11.80 15.10
C ILE A 221 -12.98 -10.77 16.24
N LYS A 222 -12.02 -10.94 17.15
CA LYS A 222 -11.81 -10.02 18.28
C LYS A 222 -11.41 -8.63 17.78
N VAL A 223 -10.44 -8.55 16.87
CA VAL A 223 -9.97 -7.28 16.28
C VAL A 223 -11.11 -6.53 15.60
N VAL A 224 -11.83 -7.18 14.68
CA VAL A 224 -12.95 -6.56 13.95
C VAL A 224 -14.03 -6.08 14.92
N THR A 225 -14.42 -6.92 15.88
CA THR A 225 -15.43 -6.56 16.88
C THR A 225 -14.99 -5.36 17.72
N ARG A 226 -13.74 -5.35 18.23
CA ARG A 226 -13.20 -4.26 19.04
C ARG A 226 -13.09 -2.96 18.27
N ILE A 227 -12.68 -2.99 17.01
CA ILE A 227 -12.63 -1.79 16.17
C ILE A 227 -14.01 -1.11 16.13
N PHE A 228 -15.07 -1.85 15.79
CA PHE A 228 -16.38 -1.24 15.63
C PHE A 228 -17.11 -0.96 16.95
N ARG A 229 -17.09 -1.91 17.91
CA ARG A 229 -17.80 -1.79 19.19
C ARG A 229 -17.09 -0.89 20.20
N GLU A 230 -15.76 -1.02 20.32
CA GLU A 230 -15.00 -0.34 21.37
C GLU A 230 -14.32 0.93 20.85
N LEU A 231 -13.55 0.86 19.76
CA LEU A 231 -12.82 2.02 19.25
C LEU A 231 -13.77 3.04 18.60
N LEU A 232 -14.66 2.60 17.72
CA LEU A 232 -15.64 3.46 17.05
C LEU A 232 -16.95 3.65 17.84
N GLY A 233 -17.22 2.80 18.83
CA GLY A 233 -18.38 2.95 19.72
C GLY A 233 -19.72 2.69 19.04
N PHE A 234 -19.77 1.85 18.02
CA PHE A 234 -21.01 1.55 17.31
C PHE A 234 -21.88 0.54 18.07
N SER A 235 -23.19 0.73 18.01
CA SER A 235 -24.15 -0.27 18.47
C SER A 235 -24.21 -1.46 17.49
N VAL A 236 -24.64 -2.64 17.92
CA VAL A 236 -24.73 -3.82 17.04
C VAL A 236 -25.73 -3.56 15.91
N GLU A 237 -26.84 -2.94 16.25
CA GLU A 237 -27.92 -2.56 15.35
C GLU A 237 -27.41 -1.61 14.27
N LEU A 238 -26.53 -0.65 14.64
CA LEU A 238 -25.91 0.25 13.68
C LEU A 238 -24.94 -0.49 12.75
N ILE A 239 -24.16 -1.43 13.26
CA ILE A 239 -23.21 -2.19 12.46
C ILE A 239 -23.95 -3.01 11.40
N ASP A 240 -25.05 -3.65 11.80
CA ASP A 240 -25.83 -4.55 10.96
C ASP A 240 -26.66 -3.83 9.87
N THR A 241 -26.75 -2.50 9.90
CA THR A 241 -27.51 -1.73 8.90
C THR A 241 -26.92 -1.73 7.50
N GLU A 242 -25.59 -1.84 7.36
CA GLU A 242 -24.91 -1.66 6.07
C GLU A 242 -23.51 -2.27 6.07
N LEU A 243 -23.01 -2.58 4.88
CA LEU A 243 -21.67 -3.13 4.69
C LEU A 243 -20.59 -2.18 5.25
N ARG A 244 -19.61 -2.76 5.97
CA ARG A 244 -18.42 -2.09 6.46
C ARG A 244 -17.21 -2.56 5.66
N LEU A 245 -16.56 -1.60 5.02
CA LEU A 245 -15.40 -1.84 4.17
C LEU A 245 -14.17 -2.05 5.05
N MET A 246 -13.55 -3.23 4.92
CA MET A 246 -12.33 -3.60 5.61
C MET A 246 -11.27 -3.96 4.59
N VAL A 247 -10.14 -3.28 4.67
CA VAL A 247 -9.09 -3.37 3.65
C VAL A 247 -7.78 -3.81 4.27
N GLY A 248 -7.01 -4.62 3.54
CA GLY A 248 -5.76 -5.19 4.05
C GLY A 248 -5.03 -6.04 3.01
N ASP A 249 -4.00 -6.74 3.49
CA ASP A 249 -3.21 -7.67 2.68
C ASP A 249 -3.95 -8.99 2.42
N TRP A 250 -3.33 -9.93 1.69
CA TRP A 250 -3.98 -11.20 1.37
C TRP A 250 -4.35 -12.01 2.62
N LEU A 251 -3.51 -12.02 3.65
CA LEU A 251 -3.75 -12.84 4.83
C LEU A 251 -4.92 -12.27 5.64
N THR A 252 -4.97 -10.94 5.80
CA THR A 252 -6.10 -10.24 6.41
C THR A 252 -7.40 -10.55 5.68
N ILE A 253 -7.42 -10.40 4.35
CA ILE A 253 -8.64 -10.66 3.54
C ILE A 253 -9.05 -12.14 3.59
N ARG A 254 -8.10 -13.06 3.53
CA ARG A 254 -8.36 -14.49 3.72
C ARG A 254 -9.01 -14.75 5.08
N ASN A 255 -8.47 -14.19 6.16
CA ASN A 255 -9.00 -14.40 7.50
C ASN A 255 -10.39 -13.78 7.68
N LEU A 256 -10.67 -12.61 7.07
CA LEU A 256 -12.02 -12.03 7.03
C LEU A 256 -13.03 -12.93 6.31
N ARG A 257 -12.62 -13.62 5.23
CA ARG A 257 -13.49 -14.58 4.53
C ARG A 257 -13.73 -15.84 5.36
N LEU A 258 -12.67 -16.40 5.96
CA LEU A 258 -12.76 -17.58 6.82
C LEU A 258 -13.62 -17.33 8.05
N MET A 259 -13.51 -16.15 8.66
CA MET A 259 -14.36 -15.72 9.77
C MET A 259 -15.86 -15.83 9.43
N LYS A 260 -16.26 -15.39 8.23
CA LYS A 260 -17.66 -15.50 7.79
C LYS A 260 -18.07 -16.96 7.55
N ALA A 261 -17.17 -17.74 6.94
CA ALA A 261 -17.43 -19.15 6.66
C ALA A 261 -17.59 -20.00 7.93
N GLU A 262 -16.72 -19.81 8.93
CA GLU A 262 -16.78 -20.53 10.21
C GLU A 262 -17.99 -20.14 11.06
N ARG A 263 -18.60 -18.99 10.78
CA ARG A 263 -19.72 -18.43 11.56
C ARG A 263 -21.05 -18.50 10.83
N VAL A 264 -21.15 -19.25 9.73
CA VAL A 264 -22.38 -19.30 8.90
C VAL A 264 -23.63 -19.73 9.68
N ASP A 265 -23.46 -20.58 10.71
CA ASP A 265 -24.56 -21.12 11.53
C ASP A 265 -24.96 -20.21 12.71
N GLU A 266 -24.33 -19.06 12.86
CA GLU A 266 -24.68 -18.11 13.92
C GLU A 266 -26.05 -17.47 13.68
N LEU A 267 -26.78 -17.19 14.77
CA LEU A 267 -28.17 -16.75 14.71
C LEU A 267 -28.33 -15.34 14.12
N SER A 268 -27.46 -14.40 14.50
CA SER A 268 -27.54 -13.01 14.06
C SER A 268 -26.58 -12.68 12.92
N SER A 269 -26.98 -11.76 12.03
CA SER A 269 -26.11 -11.24 10.94
C SER A 269 -24.83 -10.59 11.48
N PHE A 270 -24.91 -9.92 12.63
CA PHE A 270 -23.73 -9.40 13.34
C PHE A 270 -22.74 -10.50 13.71
N GLN A 271 -23.21 -11.62 14.27
CA GLN A 271 -22.36 -12.77 14.60
C GLN A 271 -21.85 -13.48 13.35
N ARG A 272 -22.66 -13.64 12.30
CA ARG A 272 -22.17 -14.19 11.02
C ARG A 272 -21.14 -13.31 10.32
N MET A 273 -21.06 -12.03 10.72
CA MET A 273 -20.19 -11.02 10.13
C MET A 273 -20.53 -10.72 8.66
N ASP A 274 -21.78 -10.92 8.25
CA ASP A 274 -22.27 -10.68 6.89
C ASP A 274 -22.10 -9.21 6.45
N TRP A 275 -22.09 -8.31 7.43
CA TRP A 275 -21.84 -6.89 7.27
C TRP A 275 -20.40 -6.55 6.86
N VAL A 276 -19.44 -7.47 6.93
CA VAL A 276 -18.05 -7.20 6.54
C VAL A 276 -17.87 -7.35 5.02
N GLN A 277 -17.44 -6.27 4.38
CA GLN A 277 -16.97 -6.26 3.00
C GLN A 277 -15.45 -6.13 2.98
N GLU A 278 -14.79 -7.26 2.73
CA GLU A 278 -13.36 -7.39 2.57
C GLU A 278 -12.89 -6.83 1.22
N VAL A 279 -11.75 -6.13 1.19
CA VAL A 279 -11.14 -5.60 -0.04
C VAL A 279 -9.61 -5.79 -0.03
N PRO A 280 -9.03 -6.53 -0.99
CA PRO A 280 -7.58 -6.68 -1.11
C PRO A 280 -6.92 -5.41 -1.65
N MET A 281 -5.71 -5.10 -1.17
CA MET A 281 -5.06 -3.81 -1.42
C MET A 281 -3.89 -3.82 -2.42
N PRO A 282 -3.71 -2.74 -3.23
CA PRO A 282 -2.76 -2.72 -4.35
C PRO A 282 -1.28 -2.85 -3.99
N PHE A 283 -0.80 -2.34 -2.84
CA PHE A 283 0.64 -2.36 -2.57
C PHE A 283 1.15 -3.78 -2.40
N HIS A 284 0.40 -4.65 -1.74
CA HIS A 284 0.82 -6.03 -1.61
C HIS A 284 0.75 -6.83 -2.92
N PHE A 285 -0.14 -6.48 -3.87
CA PHE A 285 -0.05 -7.00 -5.24
C PHE A 285 1.24 -6.53 -5.92
N GLN A 286 1.60 -5.25 -5.76
CA GLN A 286 2.85 -4.70 -6.29
C GLN A 286 4.08 -5.39 -5.68
N LEU A 287 4.07 -5.63 -4.37
CA LEU A 287 5.13 -6.36 -3.65
C LEU A 287 5.28 -7.78 -4.18
N ASN A 288 4.18 -8.51 -4.37
CA ASN A 288 4.21 -9.87 -4.90
C ASN A 288 4.56 -9.91 -6.39
N ALA A 289 4.24 -8.88 -7.16
CA ALA A 289 4.74 -8.72 -8.52
C ALA A 289 6.27 -8.55 -8.53
N MET A 290 6.85 -7.85 -7.55
CA MET A 290 8.31 -7.79 -7.39
C MET A 290 8.90 -9.16 -7.07
N TYR A 291 8.27 -9.94 -6.18
CA TYR A 291 8.70 -11.31 -5.88
C TYR A 291 8.64 -12.21 -7.11
N MET A 292 7.55 -12.12 -7.88
CA MET A 292 7.40 -12.79 -9.18
C MET A 292 8.54 -12.42 -10.12
N LEU A 293 8.82 -11.13 -10.33
CA LEU A 293 9.88 -10.67 -11.24
C LEU A 293 11.26 -11.17 -10.84
N PHE A 294 11.58 -11.17 -9.55
CA PHE A 294 12.86 -11.68 -9.07
C PHE A 294 12.97 -13.20 -9.24
N ARG A 295 11.91 -13.95 -8.92
CA ARG A 295 11.90 -15.40 -9.15
C ARG A 295 12.08 -15.76 -10.63
N THR A 296 11.50 -14.96 -11.54
CA THR A 296 11.57 -15.21 -12.98
C THR A 296 12.89 -14.77 -13.59
N HIS A 297 13.47 -13.64 -13.15
CA HIS A 297 14.56 -12.97 -13.87
C HIS A 297 15.88 -12.87 -13.12
N ILE A 298 15.98 -13.37 -11.88
CA ILE A 298 17.25 -13.34 -11.14
C ILE A 298 18.34 -14.18 -11.82
N GLY A 299 17.97 -15.19 -12.60
CA GLY A 299 18.89 -16.15 -13.20
C GLY A 299 19.25 -17.29 -12.24
N HIS A 300 20.09 -18.22 -12.70
CA HIS A 300 20.56 -19.33 -11.89
C HIS A 300 21.91 -19.02 -11.23
N ALA A 301 22.20 -19.71 -10.11
CA ALA A 301 23.50 -19.60 -9.48
C ALA A 301 24.59 -20.13 -10.41
N ASN A 302 25.68 -19.39 -10.55
CA ASN A 302 26.82 -19.68 -11.46
C ASN A 302 26.49 -19.61 -12.96
N ASP A 303 25.30 -19.16 -13.31
CA ASP A 303 24.97 -18.83 -14.68
C ASP A 303 25.51 -17.42 -14.98
N ASN A 304 26.36 -17.32 -16.01
CA ASN A 304 26.94 -16.06 -16.47
C ASN A 304 26.01 -15.34 -17.44
N ASP A 305 24.71 -15.69 -17.47
CA ASP A 305 23.69 -15.04 -18.30
C ASP A 305 23.70 -13.51 -18.13
N PRO A 306 24.15 -12.75 -19.15
CA PRO A 306 24.16 -11.30 -19.10
C PRO A 306 22.75 -10.71 -19.08
N GLY A 307 21.74 -11.50 -19.50
CA GLY A 307 20.32 -11.19 -19.44
C GLY A 307 19.70 -11.28 -18.05
N SER A 308 20.41 -11.74 -17.03
CA SER A 308 19.88 -11.90 -15.67
C SER A 308 19.94 -10.63 -14.81
N LEU A 309 19.01 -10.52 -13.84
CA LEU A 309 19.06 -9.45 -12.83
C LEU A 309 20.25 -9.62 -11.88
N GLU A 310 20.72 -10.85 -11.63
CA GLU A 310 21.90 -11.09 -10.81
C GLU A 310 23.17 -10.55 -11.47
N HIS A 311 23.32 -10.76 -12.78
CA HIS A 311 24.41 -10.15 -13.55
C HIS A 311 24.40 -8.62 -13.46
N HIS A 312 23.23 -8.01 -13.67
CA HIS A 312 23.06 -6.56 -13.51
C HIS A 312 23.35 -6.09 -12.07
N ARG A 313 22.97 -6.86 -11.05
CA ARG A 313 23.26 -6.54 -9.63
C ARG A 313 24.76 -6.50 -9.38
N GLN A 314 25.50 -7.47 -9.92
CA GLN A 314 26.96 -7.56 -9.79
C GLN A 314 27.66 -6.40 -10.50
N LEU A 315 27.28 -6.10 -11.74
CA LEU A 315 27.79 -4.94 -12.49
C LEU A 315 27.56 -3.62 -11.73
N LEU A 316 26.39 -3.46 -11.12
CA LEU A 316 26.03 -2.28 -10.33
C LEU A 316 26.62 -2.28 -8.91
N ARG A 317 27.38 -3.31 -8.52
CA ARG A 317 28.01 -3.48 -7.20
C ARG A 317 27.03 -3.34 -6.03
N ARG A 318 25.81 -3.85 -6.20
CA ARG A 318 24.75 -3.76 -5.18
C ARG A 318 24.85 -4.90 -4.18
N ALA A 319 24.35 -4.70 -2.96
CA ALA A 319 24.24 -5.77 -1.96
C ALA A 319 23.39 -6.95 -2.49
N LYS A 320 23.66 -8.17 -1.99
CA LYS A 320 22.84 -9.35 -2.29
C LYS A 320 21.40 -9.12 -1.81
N LEU A 321 20.45 -9.64 -2.57
CA LEU A 321 19.03 -9.61 -2.25
C LEU A 321 18.54 -11.05 -2.04
N ASP A 322 17.61 -11.23 -1.10
CA ASP A 322 16.88 -12.49 -0.97
C ASP A 322 16.08 -12.73 -2.26
N THR A 323 16.26 -13.89 -2.90
CA THR A 323 15.60 -14.20 -4.16
C THR A 323 14.11 -14.51 -4.00
N SER A 324 13.69 -14.92 -2.80
CA SER A 324 12.32 -15.30 -2.48
C SER A 324 11.48 -14.12 -1.99
N LYS A 325 12.09 -13.22 -1.21
CA LYS A 325 11.47 -12.04 -0.57
C LYS A 325 12.44 -10.85 -0.57
N PRO A 326 12.83 -10.34 -1.74
CA PRO A 326 13.78 -9.22 -1.82
C PRO A 326 13.22 -7.97 -1.14
N GLU A 327 14.10 -7.19 -0.49
CA GLU A 327 13.73 -5.91 0.09
C GLU A 327 13.18 -4.97 -1.00
N TYR A 328 11.90 -4.59 -0.87
CA TYR A 328 11.12 -3.99 -1.95
C TYR A 328 11.77 -2.78 -2.64
N ASN A 329 12.32 -1.83 -1.87
CA ASN A 329 12.90 -0.61 -2.44
C ASN A 329 14.18 -0.92 -3.24
N LYS A 330 15.10 -1.71 -2.67
CA LYS A 330 16.34 -2.12 -3.35
C LYS A 330 16.04 -2.95 -4.61
N ALA A 331 15.04 -3.82 -4.53
CA ALA A 331 14.57 -4.65 -5.63
C ALA A 331 14.01 -3.80 -6.78
N LYS A 332 13.11 -2.86 -6.45
CA LYS A 332 12.49 -1.94 -7.40
C LYS A 332 13.52 -1.05 -8.09
N GLU A 333 14.52 -0.55 -7.36
CA GLU A 333 15.61 0.20 -7.96
C GLU A 333 16.44 -0.64 -8.94
N LEU A 334 16.72 -1.91 -8.60
CA LEU A 334 17.50 -2.79 -9.47
C LEU A 334 16.74 -3.09 -10.75
N LEU A 335 15.46 -3.45 -10.62
CA LEU A 335 14.55 -3.66 -11.73
C LEU A 335 14.53 -2.45 -12.67
N ARG A 336 14.35 -1.24 -12.11
CA ARG A 336 14.31 0.01 -12.89
C ARG A 336 15.62 0.33 -13.58
N HIS A 337 16.76 0.14 -12.92
CA HIS A 337 18.06 0.36 -13.53
C HIS A 337 18.29 -0.62 -14.70
N SER A 338 17.93 -1.89 -14.52
CA SER A 338 18.00 -2.89 -15.58
C SER A 338 17.09 -2.54 -16.76
N LEU A 339 15.84 -2.13 -16.49
CA LEU A 339 14.90 -1.68 -17.52
C LEU A 339 15.43 -0.49 -18.32
N ILE A 340 15.93 0.55 -17.63
CA ILE A 340 16.51 1.73 -18.29
C ILE A 340 17.67 1.33 -19.20
N ALA A 341 18.60 0.52 -18.69
CA ALA A 341 19.77 0.09 -19.44
C ALA A 341 19.38 -0.67 -20.72
N ARG A 342 18.45 -1.62 -20.63
CA ARG A 342 17.99 -2.42 -21.79
C ARG A 342 17.25 -1.59 -22.82
N VAL A 343 16.38 -0.67 -22.37
CA VAL A 343 15.68 0.25 -23.29
C VAL A 343 16.68 1.14 -24.05
N LEU A 344 17.73 1.62 -23.39
CA LEU A 344 18.79 2.38 -24.08
C LEU A 344 19.60 1.49 -25.02
N ASP A 345 19.92 0.26 -24.64
CA ASP A 345 20.69 -0.66 -25.48
C ASP A 345 19.94 -1.03 -26.77
N CYS A 346 18.62 -1.22 -26.71
CA CYS A 346 17.78 -1.43 -27.90
C CYS A 346 17.93 -0.31 -28.95
N THR A 347 18.20 0.93 -28.54
CA THR A 347 18.38 2.06 -29.48
C THR A 347 19.67 2.01 -30.28
N ARG A 348 20.60 1.12 -29.94
CA ARG A 348 21.82 0.88 -30.73
C ARG A 348 21.56 0.04 -31.98
N TYR A 349 20.46 -0.72 -31.97
CA TYR A 349 20.14 -1.71 -33.01
C TYR A 349 18.84 -1.39 -33.76
N ILE A 350 18.04 -0.46 -33.24
CA ILE A 350 16.72 -0.12 -33.80
C ILE A 350 16.67 1.37 -34.15
N ASP A 351 16.55 1.66 -35.44
CA ASP A 351 16.40 3.04 -35.93
C ASP A 351 14.98 3.60 -35.74
N LEU A 352 13.97 2.73 -35.59
CA LEU A 352 12.57 3.12 -35.48
C LEU A 352 11.93 2.72 -34.15
N PHE A 353 11.53 3.72 -33.36
CA PHE A 353 10.88 3.54 -32.05
C PHE A 353 9.70 2.56 -32.03
N SER A 354 8.92 2.45 -33.11
CA SER A 354 7.77 1.52 -33.17
C SER A 354 8.18 0.05 -33.18
N LEU A 355 9.37 -0.26 -33.72
CA LEU A 355 9.89 -1.63 -33.79
C LEU A 355 10.30 -2.13 -32.39
N LEU A 356 10.82 -1.24 -31.52
CA LEU A 356 11.19 -1.62 -30.14
C LEU A 356 10.02 -2.28 -29.39
N ILE A 357 8.84 -1.67 -29.45
CA ILE A 357 7.66 -2.21 -28.75
C ILE A 357 7.22 -3.54 -29.37
N GLN A 358 7.12 -3.60 -30.70
CA GLN A 358 6.62 -4.79 -31.39
C GLN A 358 7.58 -5.98 -31.27
N GLU A 359 8.88 -5.73 -31.38
CA GLU A 359 9.91 -6.76 -31.44
C GLU A 359 10.45 -7.14 -30.06
N TYR A 360 10.49 -6.25 -29.07
CA TYR A 360 11.20 -6.52 -27.81
C TYR A 360 10.35 -6.49 -26.55
N THR A 361 9.01 -6.34 -26.66
CA THR A 361 8.14 -6.28 -25.48
C THR A 361 6.95 -7.25 -25.54
N THR A 362 6.96 -8.22 -26.46
CA THR A 362 5.86 -9.16 -26.65
C THR A 362 6.25 -10.60 -26.29
N THR A 363 5.27 -11.39 -25.85
CA THR A 363 5.45 -12.82 -25.57
C THR A 363 5.85 -13.60 -26.82
N SER A 364 5.22 -13.29 -27.97
CA SER A 364 5.52 -13.92 -29.25
C SER A 364 6.96 -13.69 -29.68
N SER A 365 7.50 -12.48 -29.52
CA SER A 365 8.89 -12.22 -29.86
C SER A 365 9.87 -12.98 -28.96
N GLY A 366 9.59 -13.06 -27.65
CA GLY A 366 10.41 -13.86 -26.74
C GLY A 366 10.45 -15.34 -27.14
N HIS A 367 9.32 -15.91 -27.55
CA HIS A 367 9.28 -17.28 -28.06
C HIS A 367 9.99 -17.44 -29.41
N ALA A 368 9.86 -16.48 -30.33
CA ALA A 368 10.61 -16.51 -31.60
C ALA A 368 12.14 -16.51 -31.37
N MET A 369 12.63 -15.80 -30.35
CA MET A 369 14.05 -15.83 -29.98
C MET A 369 14.47 -17.17 -29.36
N LEU A 370 13.59 -17.82 -28.60
CA LEU A 370 13.85 -19.20 -28.14
C LEU A 370 13.91 -20.19 -29.31
N GLU A 371 13.02 -20.05 -30.29
CA GLU A 371 13.01 -20.87 -31.50
C GLU A 371 14.30 -20.67 -32.33
N SER A 372 14.86 -19.46 -32.35
CA SER A 372 16.16 -19.17 -32.95
C SER A 372 17.37 -19.55 -32.08
N LYS A 373 17.14 -20.13 -30.90
CA LYS A 373 18.15 -20.51 -29.90
C LYS A 373 18.95 -19.33 -29.31
N ASP A 374 18.40 -18.11 -29.36
CA ASP A 374 18.95 -16.95 -28.66
C ASP A 374 18.26 -16.79 -27.30
N GLU A 375 18.68 -17.60 -26.34
CA GLU A 375 18.10 -17.63 -24.99
C GLU A 375 18.34 -16.32 -24.22
N VAL A 376 19.49 -15.67 -24.46
CA VAL A 376 19.85 -14.39 -23.83
C VAL A 376 18.90 -13.29 -24.30
N LEU A 377 18.68 -13.19 -25.61
CA LEU A 377 17.76 -12.20 -26.16
C LEU A 377 16.31 -12.52 -25.77
N ALA A 378 15.92 -13.79 -25.79
CA ALA A 378 14.60 -14.22 -25.31
C ALA A 378 14.37 -13.77 -23.86
N HIS A 379 15.33 -14.01 -22.96
CA HIS A 379 15.25 -13.57 -21.58
C HIS A 379 15.14 -12.03 -21.49
N ALA A 380 15.92 -11.30 -22.29
CA ALA A 380 15.85 -9.85 -22.31
C ALA A 380 14.49 -9.31 -22.77
N VAL A 381 13.87 -9.92 -23.78
CA VAL A 381 12.52 -9.57 -24.26
C VAL A 381 11.47 -9.83 -23.18
N PHE A 382 11.50 -11.00 -22.53
CA PHE A 382 10.58 -11.30 -21.42
C PHE A 382 10.75 -10.35 -20.25
N PHE A 383 11.99 -10.02 -19.89
CA PHE A 383 12.29 -9.05 -18.84
C PHE A 383 11.74 -7.66 -19.17
N LEU A 384 11.95 -7.17 -20.39
CA LEU A 384 11.44 -5.86 -20.83
C LEU A 384 9.92 -5.80 -20.74
N ARG A 385 9.22 -6.82 -21.26
CA ARG A 385 7.77 -6.95 -21.13
C ARG A 385 7.34 -6.87 -19.66
N ASP A 386 7.91 -7.70 -18.81
CA ASP A 386 7.45 -7.88 -17.43
C ASP A 386 7.76 -6.66 -16.55
N ALA A 387 8.94 -6.05 -16.74
CA ALA A 387 9.32 -4.81 -16.08
C ALA A 387 8.46 -3.61 -16.52
N LEU A 388 8.07 -3.54 -17.79
CA LEU A 388 7.16 -2.49 -18.28
C LEU A 388 5.73 -2.65 -17.74
N ILE A 389 5.23 -3.88 -17.56
CA ILE A 389 3.94 -4.14 -16.88
C ILE A 389 3.99 -3.60 -15.45
N PHE A 390 5.09 -3.84 -14.74
CA PHE A 390 5.29 -3.32 -13.38
C PHE A 390 5.34 -1.79 -13.32
N GLU A 391 6.07 -1.16 -14.24
CA GLU A 391 6.14 0.30 -14.33
C GLU A 391 4.77 0.91 -14.69
N GLU A 392 3.97 0.20 -15.50
CA GLU A 392 2.60 0.61 -15.83
C GLU A 392 1.69 0.62 -14.60
N PHE A 393 1.76 -0.42 -13.76
CA PHE A 393 1.01 -0.48 -12.51
C PHE A 393 1.41 0.65 -11.55
N ASP A 394 2.71 0.88 -11.37
CA ASP A 394 3.21 1.96 -10.52
C ASP A 394 2.71 3.32 -11.02
N SER A 395 2.81 3.58 -12.33
CA SER A 395 2.31 4.81 -12.95
C SER A 395 0.78 4.95 -12.83
N ALA A 396 0.02 3.87 -12.95
CA ALA A 396 -1.44 3.87 -12.81
C ALA A 396 -1.87 4.24 -11.37
N ILE A 397 -1.18 3.72 -10.35
CA ILE A 397 -1.40 4.08 -8.94
C ILE A 397 -1.21 5.59 -8.73
N HIS A 398 -0.09 6.16 -9.19
CA HIS A 398 0.21 7.59 -8.99
C HIS A 398 -0.85 8.50 -9.63
N ASP A 399 -1.37 8.09 -10.79
CA ASP A 399 -2.43 8.77 -11.52
C ASP A 399 -3.84 8.50 -11.00
N ALA A 400 -4.00 7.59 -10.03
CA ALA A 400 -5.28 7.07 -9.60
C ALA A 400 -6.15 6.52 -10.75
N ASP A 401 -5.54 5.88 -11.76
CA ASP A 401 -6.27 5.28 -12.88
C ASP A 401 -6.49 3.78 -12.63
N VAL A 402 -7.63 3.47 -12.02
CA VAL A 402 -8.02 2.09 -11.68
C VAL A 402 -8.33 1.26 -12.92
N GLY A 403 -8.70 1.89 -14.04
CA GLY A 403 -8.89 1.17 -15.31
C GLY A 403 -7.56 0.59 -15.82
N ARG A 404 -6.49 1.37 -15.74
CA ARG A 404 -5.13 0.90 -16.04
C ARG A 404 -4.64 -0.17 -15.07
N MET A 405 -4.97 -0.06 -13.78
CA MET A 405 -4.67 -1.08 -12.78
C MET A 405 -5.36 -2.42 -13.11
N HIS A 406 -6.65 -2.40 -13.45
CA HIS A 406 -7.40 -3.60 -13.87
C HIS A 406 -6.78 -4.29 -15.08
N THR A 407 -6.35 -3.53 -16.08
CA THR A 407 -5.64 -4.09 -17.23
C THR A 407 -4.39 -4.84 -16.81
N VAL A 408 -3.55 -4.26 -15.93
CA VAL A 408 -2.36 -4.96 -15.42
C VAL A 408 -2.74 -6.22 -14.63
N TYR A 409 -3.78 -6.16 -13.80
CA TYR A 409 -4.27 -7.31 -13.05
C TYR A 409 -4.66 -8.50 -13.96
N SER A 410 -5.24 -8.24 -15.14
CA SER A 410 -5.55 -9.30 -16.13
C SER A 410 -4.29 -10.04 -16.61
N PHE A 411 -3.15 -9.38 -16.74
CA PHE A 411 -1.87 -10.03 -17.09
C PHE A 411 -1.23 -10.70 -15.87
N TRP A 412 -1.19 -10.00 -14.74
CA TRP A 412 -0.60 -10.53 -13.50
C TRP A 412 -1.30 -11.77 -12.98
N LEU A 413 -2.59 -11.97 -13.27
CA LEU A 413 -3.29 -13.21 -12.95
C LEU A 413 -2.53 -14.45 -13.45
N PHE A 414 -2.11 -14.45 -14.72
CA PHE A 414 -1.37 -15.56 -15.31
C PHE A 414 0.10 -15.56 -14.90
N MET A 415 0.73 -14.39 -14.88
CA MET A 415 2.15 -14.28 -14.54
C MET A 415 2.43 -14.73 -13.10
N MET A 416 1.60 -14.31 -12.14
CA MET A 416 1.75 -14.72 -10.74
C MET A 416 1.52 -16.22 -10.56
N ARG A 417 0.58 -16.82 -11.32
CA ARG A 417 0.38 -18.27 -11.31
C ARG A 417 1.59 -19.03 -11.86
N GLY A 418 2.14 -18.56 -12.98
CA GLY A 418 3.35 -19.15 -13.59
C GLY A 418 4.58 -19.06 -12.69
N ALA A 419 4.76 -17.95 -11.98
CA ALA A 419 5.89 -17.73 -11.07
C ALA A 419 5.71 -18.29 -9.64
N ARG A 420 4.70 -19.14 -9.42
CA ARG A 420 4.39 -19.74 -8.11
C ARG A 420 4.08 -18.72 -7.01
N CYS A 421 3.53 -17.57 -7.38
CA CYS A 421 2.95 -16.57 -6.48
C CYS A 421 1.45 -16.84 -6.29
N HIS A 422 1.10 -18.07 -5.89
CA HIS A 422 -0.27 -18.58 -5.93
C HIS A 422 -1.26 -17.79 -5.09
N ASN A 423 -0.86 -17.25 -3.93
CA ASN A 423 -1.76 -16.51 -3.04
C ASN A 423 -2.35 -15.28 -3.73
N TYR A 424 -1.51 -14.44 -4.32
CA TYR A 424 -1.97 -13.24 -5.03
C TYR A 424 -2.54 -13.57 -6.41
N GLY A 425 -2.08 -14.64 -7.07
CA GLY A 425 -2.74 -15.15 -8.27
C GLY A 425 -4.18 -15.64 -8.02
N ASN A 426 -4.43 -16.31 -6.88
CA ASN A 426 -5.77 -16.68 -6.43
C ASN A 426 -6.61 -15.43 -6.10
N GLU A 427 -6.01 -14.45 -5.43
CA GLU A 427 -6.72 -13.22 -5.05
C GLU A 427 -7.12 -12.38 -6.27
N LEU A 428 -6.28 -12.32 -7.32
CA LEU A 428 -6.66 -11.68 -8.58
C LEU A 428 -7.84 -12.39 -9.26
N LEU A 429 -7.89 -13.73 -9.19
CA LEU A 429 -9.00 -14.50 -9.71
C LEU A 429 -10.30 -14.22 -8.94
N GLU A 430 -10.20 -14.22 -7.60
CA GLU A 430 -11.31 -13.88 -6.70
C GLU A 430 -11.83 -12.47 -6.99
N MET A 431 -10.93 -11.48 -7.08
CA MET A 431 -11.28 -10.10 -7.40
C MET A 431 -11.95 -9.99 -8.77
N LYS A 432 -11.45 -10.68 -9.80
CA LYS A 432 -12.06 -10.69 -11.14
C LYS A 432 -13.49 -11.25 -11.10
N ALA A 433 -13.71 -12.34 -10.36
CA ALA A 433 -15.04 -12.92 -10.17
C ALA A 433 -15.97 -11.96 -9.42
N GLN A 434 -15.49 -11.36 -8.33
CA GLN A 434 -16.26 -10.41 -7.51
C GLN A 434 -16.73 -9.21 -8.33
N PHE A 435 -15.81 -8.52 -9.01
CA PHE A 435 -16.14 -7.33 -9.80
C PHE A 435 -17.09 -7.61 -10.96
N LYS A 436 -16.96 -8.77 -11.60
CA LYS A 436 -17.76 -9.10 -12.78
C LYS A 436 -19.13 -9.67 -12.45
N TYR A 437 -19.24 -10.50 -11.42
CA TYR A 437 -20.45 -11.30 -11.18
C TYR A 437 -21.16 -10.98 -9.86
N GLU A 438 -20.45 -10.53 -8.84
CA GLU A 438 -21.01 -10.46 -7.48
C GLU A 438 -21.25 -9.04 -7.00
N PHE A 439 -20.37 -8.10 -7.33
CA PHE A 439 -20.55 -6.71 -6.95
C PHE A 439 -21.59 -6.04 -7.86
N PRO A 440 -22.60 -5.38 -7.29
CA PRO A 440 -23.30 -4.31 -7.98
C PRO A 440 -22.29 -3.26 -8.46
N GLU A 441 -22.57 -2.60 -9.59
CA GLU A 441 -21.64 -1.63 -10.18
C GLU A 441 -21.22 -0.54 -9.18
N LEU A 442 -22.19 -0.01 -8.41
CA LEU A 442 -21.93 0.98 -7.38
C LEU A 442 -21.04 0.46 -6.24
N LEU A 443 -21.16 -0.81 -5.86
CA LEU A 443 -20.28 -1.42 -4.87
C LEU A 443 -18.86 -1.56 -5.43
N GLY A 444 -18.71 -1.97 -6.68
CA GLY A 444 -17.41 -2.00 -7.37
C GLY A 444 -16.72 -0.62 -7.36
N ARG A 445 -17.47 0.46 -7.59
CA ARG A 445 -16.96 1.84 -7.51
C ARG A 445 -16.49 2.22 -6.10
N ILE A 446 -17.24 1.81 -5.06
CA ILE A 446 -16.84 2.00 -3.65
C ILE A 446 -15.52 1.26 -3.39
N VAL A 447 -15.46 -0.02 -3.76
CA VAL A 447 -14.30 -0.89 -3.56
C VAL A 447 -13.07 -0.31 -4.23
N GLU A 448 -13.14 0.07 -5.51
CA GLU A 448 -12.03 0.73 -6.22
C GLU A 448 -11.57 2.02 -5.53
N ARG A 449 -12.50 2.76 -4.91
CA ARG A 449 -12.13 3.99 -4.23
C ARG A 449 -11.35 3.75 -2.94
N THR A 450 -11.51 2.59 -2.32
CA THR A 450 -10.72 2.20 -1.13
C THR A 450 -9.27 1.86 -1.44
N TRP A 451 -8.94 1.56 -2.69
CA TRP A 451 -7.59 1.12 -3.08
C TRP A 451 -6.51 2.18 -2.88
N LEU A 452 -6.87 3.46 -3.07
CA LEU A 452 -5.91 4.55 -3.16
C LEU A 452 -6.27 5.71 -2.24
N VAL A 453 -5.27 6.20 -1.51
CA VAL A 453 -5.35 7.44 -0.74
C VAL A 453 -4.55 8.55 -1.40
N ASN A 454 -4.97 9.80 -1.19
CA ASN A 454 -4.22 10.97 -1.62
C ASN A 454 -4.06 11.95 -0.46
N ARG A 455 -2.89 11.96 0.18
CA ARG A 455 -2.63 12.80 1.35
C ARG A 455 -2.67 14.31 1.05
N TRP A 456 -2.36 14.71 -0.19
CA TRP A 456 -2.14 16.10 -0.55
C TRP A 456 -3.26 16.72 -1.37
N GLY A 457 -4.23 15.94 -1.84
CA GLY A 457 -5.24 16.42 -2.77
C GLY A 457 -4.69 16.71 -4.17
N LYS A 458 -3.56 16.09 -4.58
CA LYS A 458 -2.81 16.47 -5.78
C LYS A 458 -2.70 15.32 -6.78
N LYS A 459 -2.87 15.63 -8.07
CA LYS A 459 -2.62 14.68 -9.17
C LYS A 459 -1.20 14.12 -9.13
N GLY A 460 -1.03 12.83 -9.42
CA GLY A 460 0.28 12.17 -9.43
C GLY A 460 0.84 11.85 -8.03
N ARG A 461 0.03 12.00 -6.98
CA ARG A 461 0.43 11.82 -5.57
C ARG A 461 -0.43 10.80 -4.83
N SER A 462 -1.16 9.97 -5.56
CA SER A 462 -1.91 8.86 -4.98
C SER A 462 -0.97 7.70 -4.66
N ILE A 463 -1.25 7.01 -3.55
CA ILE A 463 -0.54 5.80 -3.12
C ILE A 463 -1.57 4.76 -2.66
N PRO A 464 -1.20 3.46 -2.61
CA PRO A 464 -2.07 2.44 -2.05
C PRO A 464 -2.38 2.70 -0.57
N THR A 465 -3.59 2.36 -0.15
CA THR A 465 -4.06 2.58 1.23
C THR A 465 -3.27 1.79 2.26
N ASP A 466 -3.00 0.52 1.98
CA ASP A 466 -2.17 -0.36 2.81
C ASP A 466 -0.72 0.13 2.92
N LEU A 467 -0.14 0.68 1.84
CA LEU A 467 1.18 1.32 1.92
C LEU A 467 1.20 2.53 2.86
N TYR A 468 0.11 3.30 2.90
CA TYR A 468 0.02 4.43 3.83
C TYR A 468 -0.06 3.97 5.29
N LEU A 469 -0.75 2.86 5.57
CA LEU A 469 -0.72 2.24 6.90
C LEU A 469 0.69 1.70 7.22
N GLU A 470 1.38 1.06 6.26
CA GLU A 470 2.74 0.56 6.48
C GLU A 470 3.74 1.69 6.80
N HIS A 471 3.61 2.86 6.15
CA HIS A 471 4.39 4.03 6.54
C HIS A 471 4.14 4.43 8.00
N ASN A 472 2.88 4.44 8.43
CA ASN A 472 2.52 4.74 9.82
C ASN A 472 3.10 3.69 10.79
N ASN A 473 3.03 2.40 10.43
CA ASN A 473 3.62 1.31 11.21
C ASN A 473 5.13 1.44 11.32
N GLY A 474 5.80 1.82 10.23
CA GLY A 474 7.23 2.15 10.23
C GLY A 474 7.58 3.25 11.23
N PHE A 475 6.82 4.34 11.26
CA PHE A 475 7.03 5.42 12.26
C PHE A 475 6.81 4.95 13.69
N THR A 476 5.76 4.16 13.94
CA THR A 476 5.50 3.58 15.27
C THR A 476 6.64 2.67 15.72
N LYS A 477 7.15 1.81 14.83
CA LYS A 477 8.32 0.94 15.10
C LYS A 477 9.55 1.76 15.46
N VAL A 478 9.92 2.75 14.65
CA VAL A 478 11.11 3.59 14.89
C VAL A 478 11.01 4.29 16.25
N THR A 479 9.85 4.87 16.55
CA THR A 479 9.63 5.57 17.82
C THR A 479 9.74 4.62 19.01
N TYR A 480 9.12 3.44 18.92
CA TYR A 480 9.14 2.44 19.98
C TYR A 480 10.54 1.85 20.24
N TYR A 481 11.33 1.60 19.19
CA TYR A 481 12.68 1.04 19.37
C TYR A 481 13.69 2.04 19.95
N MET A 482 13.51 3.34 19.68
CA MET A 482 14.41 4.38 20.19
C MET A 482 14.04 4.78 21.62
N ALA A 483 12.76 4.84 21.92
CA ALA A 483 12.30 5.11 23.26
C ALA A 483 12.41 3.81 24.09
N THR A 484 13.34 3.72 25.04
CA THR A 484 13.40 2.61 26.02
C THR A 484 12.20 2.63 26.97
N LEU A 485 10.99 2.72 26.43
CA LEU A 485 9.72 2.86 27.13
C LEU A 485 9.29 1.48 27.57
N SER A 486 9.38 1.25 28.88
CA SER A 486 8.78 0.09 29.55
C SER A 486 7.26 0.11 29.52
N ASP A 487 6.65 1.23 29.12
CA ASP A 487 5.22 1.46 29.33
C ASP A 487 4.49 1.58 27.98
N THR A 488 3.55 0.65 27.81
CA THR A 488 2.66 0.37 26.65
C THR A 488 1.88 1.59 26.11
N VAL A 489 1.86 2.69 26.85
CA VAL A 489 0.98 3.85 26.62
C VAL A 489 1.44 4.73 25.45
N ALA A 490 2.72 4.70 25.07
CA ALA A 490 3.27 5.57 24.03
C ALA A 490 3.02 5.11 22.58
N ILE A 491 2.55 3.86 22.38
CA ILE A 491 2.23 3.33 21.04
C ILE A 491 1.00 4.03 20.42
N LEU A 492 0.19 4.72 21.24
CA LEU A 492 -1.19 5.04 20.93
C LEU A 492 -1.42 6.37 20.17
N THR A 493 -0.38 7.15 19.83
CA THR A 493 -0.57 8.58 19.52
C THR A 493 0.20 9.12 18.31
N LEU A 494 1.23 8.41 17.82
CA LEU A 494 2.27 9.06 17.02
C LEU A 494 1.91 9.27 15.54
N CYS A 495 0.88 8.62 15.02
CA CYS A 495 0.44 8.80 13.64
C CYS A 495 -0.15 10.20 13.35
N HIS A 496 -0.50 11.00 14.37
CA HIS A 496 -1.10 12.33 14.17
C HIS A 496 -0.07 13.47 13.98
N LEU A 497 1.16 13.30 14.47
CA LEU A 497 2.17 14.37 14.50
C LEU A 497 2.72 14.77 13.12
N GLU A 498 2.58 13.90 12.12
CA GLU A 498 3.01 14.23 10.75
C GLU A 498 2.13 15.31 10.08
N HIS A 499 0.90 15.54 10.57
CA HIS A 499 0.03 16.61 10.05
C HIS A 499 0.48 18.00 10.51
N VAL A 500 1.22 18.08 11.62
CA VAL A 500 1.68 19.34 12.23
C VAL A 500 3.12 19.66 11.83
N CYS A 501 4.01 18.66 11.78
CA CYS A 501 5.44 18.92 11.58
C CYS A 501 5.91 19.12 10.13
N ARG A 502 5.13 18.73 9.10
CA ARG A 502 5.52 18.90 7.67
C ARG A 502 4.77 20.02 6.93
N LYS A 503 4.10 20.92 7.66
CA LYS A 503 3.52 22.17 7.10
C LYS A 503 4.55 23.30 6.99
N ARG A 504 5.83 22.98 6.75
CA ARG A 504 6.85 23.93 6.29
C ARG A 504 7.55 23.38 5.06
#